data_AF-A0A103E851-F1
#
_entry.id   AF-A0A103E851-F1
#
_cell.length_a   1.000
_cell.length_b   1.000
_cell.length_c   1.000
_cell.angle_alpha   90.00
_cell.angle_beta   90.00
_cell.angle_gamma   90.00
#
_symmetry.space_group_name_H-M   'P 1'
#
loop_
_entity.id
_entity.type
_entity.pdbx_description
1 polymer ?
#
loop_
_entity_poly.entity_id
_entity_poly.type
_entity_poly.pdbx_seq_one_letter_code
_entity_poly.pdbx_strand_id
1 'polypeptide(L)'
;MATSFRLYRGLEIYPLVYPRHTTEPGYGHNYDEGFNAAVRIQEPENPDGPSRSRVFQLPVAKPFLNAGDARRASTAYAEHLIDTCSQDTSVLDLEL
;
A
#
# COMPACT_ATOMS: atom_id res chain seq x y z
N MET A 1 0.01 8.20 -15.90
CA MET A 1 -0.54 6.92 -15.42
C MET A 1 -1.47 7.23 -14.27
N ALA A 2 -2.77 6.98 -14.40
CA ALA A 2 -3.68 7.14 -13.27
C ALA A 2 -3.43 6.00 -12.28
N THR A 3 -2.80 6.30 -11.15
CA THR A 3 -2.71 5.36 -10.04
C THR A 3 -4.14 5.14 -9.55
N SER A 4 -4.74 4.01 -9.94
CA SER A 4 -6.10 3.68 -9.54
C SER A 4 -6.10 3.40 -8.04
N PHE A 5 -6.59 4.38 -7.29
CA PHE A 5 -6.85 4.26 -5.87
C PHE A 5 -8.25 3.70 -5.63
N ARG A 6 -8.46 3.12 -4.45
CA ARG A 6 -9.76 2.66 -3.99
C ARG A 6 -10.22 3.56 -2.86
N LEU A 7 -11.45 4.07 -2.93
CA LEU A 7 -12.06 4.79 -1.82
C LEU A 7 -12.67 3.77 -0.85
N TYR A 8 -12.29 3.84 0.43
CA TYR A 8 -12.81 2.97 1.48
C TYR A 8 -13.00 3.74 2.78
N ARG A 9 -14.22 3.72 3.33
CA ARG A 9 -14.63 4.47 4.53
C ARG A 9 -14.16 5.95 4.55
N GLY A 10 -14.22 6.59 3.38
CA GLY A 10 -13.80 8.00 3.22
C GLY A 10 -12.30 8.22 3.12
N LEU A 11 -11.48 7.16 3.03
CA LEU A 11 -10.04 7.24 2.82
C LEU A 11 -9.66 6.67 1.45
N GLU A 12 -8.62 7.23 0.86
CA GLU A 12 -8.05 6.77 -0.40
C GLU A 12 -6.94 5.74 -0.14
N ILE A 13 -7.07 4.57 -0.75
CA ILE A 13 -6.13 3.45 -0.65
C ILE A 13 -5.33 3.37 -1.95
N TYR A 14 -4.01 3.52 -1.84
CA TYR A 14 -3.07 3.41 -2.95
C TYR A 14 -2.14 2.20 -2.75
N PRO A 15 -2.41 1.08 -3.44
CA PRO A 15 -1.49 -0.06 -3.49
C PRO A 15 -0.12 0.32 -4.04
N LEU A 16 0.95 -0.03 -3.33
CA LEU A 16 2.33 0.18 -3.74
C LEU A 16 3.01 -1.18 -3.88
N VAL A 17 3.24 -1.62 -5.12
CA VAL A 17 3.87 -2.91 -5.42
C VAL A 17 5.24 -2.67 -6.03
N TYR A 18 6.26 -3.34 -5.51
CA TYR A 18 7.64 -3.16 -5.95
C TYR A 18 8.40 -4.50 -5.94
N PRO A 19 9.37 -4.69 -6.85
CA PRO A 19 10.19 -5.89 -6.86
C PRO A 19 11.03 -5.95 -5.58
N ARG A 20 11.29 -7.16 -5.08
CA ARG A 20 12.06 -7.36 -3.84
C ARG A 20 13.52 -6.91 -3.97
N HIS A 21 14.13 -7.17 -5.12
CA HIS A 21 15.45 -6.69 -5.46
C HIS A 21 15.36 -5.65 -6.57
N THR A 22 16.08 -4.54 -6.40
CA THR A 22 16.35 -3.63 -7.51
C THR A 22 17.17 -4.39 -8.54
N THR A 23 16.67 -4.48 -9.77
CA THR A 23 17.43 -5.01 -10.90
C THR A 23 18.77 -4.31 -10.98
N GLU A 24 19.87 -5.07 -10.87
CA GLU A 24 21.19 -4.53 -11.12
C GLU A 24 21.26 -4.00 -12.56
N PRO A 25 21.94 -2.85 -12.78
CA PRO A 25 22.07 -2.30 -14.13
C PRO A 25 22.78 -3.31 -15.03
N GLY A 26 22.07 -3.83 -16.03
CA GLY A 26 22.60 -4.80 -17.01
C GLY A 26 22.01 -6.22 -16.93
N TYR A 27 21.20 -6.52 -15.91
CA TYR A 27 20.39 -7.75 -15.85
C TYR A 27 18.92 -7.47 -16.20
N GLY A 28 18.28 -8.41 -16.92
CA GLY A 28 16.83 -8.37 -17.15
C GLY A 28 16.06 -8.40 -15.84
N HIS A 29 14.81 -7.89 -15.84
CA HIS A 29 13.96 -7.85 -14.65
C HIS A 29 13.96 -9.20 -13.89
N ASN A 30 14.63 -9.25 -12.73
CA ASN A 30 14.64 -10.41 -11.84
C ASN A 30 13.31 -10.47 -11.07
N TYR A 31 12.24 -10.86 -11.77
CA TYR A 31 10.96 -11.19 -11.15
C TYR A 31 10.99 -12.51 -10.36
N ASP A 32 12.10 -13.27 -10.45
CA ASP A 32 12.29 -14.55 -9.76
C ASP A 32 12.19 -14.44 -8.23
N GLU A 33 12.57 -13.29 -7.68
CA GLU A 33 12.53 -13.03 -6.24
C GLU A 33 11.19 -12.49 -5.73
N GLY A 34 10.23 -12.29 -6.65
CA GLY A 34 8.88 -11.83 -6.36
C GLY A 34 8.78 -10.34 -5.99
N PHE A 35 7.65 -10.00 -5.40
CA PHE A 35 7.22 -8.64 -5.13
C PHE A 35 6.98 -8.43 -3.64
N ASN A 36 7.38 -7.28 -3.14
CA ASN A 36 6.91 -6.77 -1.87
C ASN A 36 5.75 -5.79 -2.12
N ALA A 37 5.03 -5.52 -1.05
CA ALA A 37 3.90 -4.60 -1.11
C ALA A 37 3.89 -3.67 0.11
N ALA A 38 3.47 -2.45 -0.14
CA ALA A 38 3.06 -1.48 0.84
C ALA A 38 1.74 -0.87 0.38
N VAL A 39 1.12 -0.08 1.24
CA VAL A 39 -0.09 0.67 0.90
C VAL A 39 0.00 2.06 1.49
N ARG A 40 -0.26 3.07 0.67
CA ARG A 40 -0.45 4.43 1.16
C ARG A 40 -1.94 4.66 1.40
N ILE A 41 -2.30 5.02 2.61
CA ILE A 41 -3.64 5.48 2.97
C ILE A 41 -3.58 7.00 3.08
N GLN A 42 -4.54 7.67 2.46
CA GLN A 42 -4.62 9.13 2.41
C GLN A 42 -6.04 9.59 2.73
N GLU A 43 -6.16 10.74 3.36
CA GLU A 43 -7.42 11.50 3.32
C GLU A 43 -7.71 11.93 1.87
N PRO A 44 -8.99 12.10 1.48
CA PRO A 44 -9.33 12.61 0.16
C PRO A 44 -8.62 13.94 -0.10
N GLU A 45 -8.26 14.19 -1.36
CA GLU A 45 -7.60 15.45 -1.72
C GLU A 45 -8.46 16.65 -1.27
N ASN A 46 -7.89 17.50 -0.42
CA ASN A 46 -8.58 18.67 0.11
C ASN A 46 -8.15 19.91 -0.71
N PRO A 47 -9.07 20.62 -1.38
CA PRO A 47 -8.71 21.82 -2.16
C PRO A 47 -8.10 22.94 -1.31
N ASP A 48 -8.32 22.94 0.00
CA ASP A 48 -7.86 23.97 0.94
C ASP A 48 -6.55 23.62 1.67
N GLY A 49 -5.92 22.47 1.41
CA GLY A 49 -4.65 22.13 2.07
C GLY A 49 -4.11 20.72 1.84
N PRO A 50 -2.95 20.38 2.43
CA PRO A 50 -2.34 19.07 2.26
C PRO A 50 -3.16 17.99 2.99
N SER A 51 -3.62 16.97 2.24
CA SER A 51 -4.28 15.79 2.81
C SER A 51 -3.26 14.93 3.56
N ARG A 52 -3.62 14.46 4.78
CA ARG A 52 -2.73 13.59 5.53
C ARG A 52 -2.60 12.24 4.82
N SER A 53 -1.40 11.68 4.85
CA SER A 53 -1.12 10.39 4.23
C SER A 53 -0.11 9.61 5.06
N ARG A 54 -0.21 8.28 5.01
CA ARG A 54 0.78 7.39 5.62
C ARG A 54 0.95 6.11 4.82
N VAL A 55 2.18 5.62 4.76
CA VAL A 55 2.54 4.36 4.09
C VAL A 55 2.67 3.26 5.14
N PHE A 56 2.03 2.13 4.88
CA PHE A 56 2.08 0.93 5.69
C PHE A 56 2.68 -0.20 4.87
N GLN A 57 3.81 -0.75 5.33
CA GLN A 57 4.41 -1.91 4.69
C GLN A 57 3.65 -3.19 5.09
N LEU A 58 3.45 -4.11 4.15
CA LEU A 58 2.78 -5.36 4.45
C LEU A 58 3.76 -6.29 5.20
N PRO A 59 3.39 -6.82 6.38
CA PRO A 59 4.23 -7.72 7.15
C PRO A 59 4.16 -9.15 6.59
N VAL A 60 4.71 -9.35 5.39
CA VAL A 60 4.76 -10.67 4.74
C VAL A 60 6.13 -11.32 4.91
N ALA A 61 6.15 -12.57 5.39
CA ALA A 61 7.39 -13.34 5.56
C ALA A 61 7.99 -13.80 4.22
N LYS A 62 7.16 -13.94 3.19
CA LYS A 62 7.55 -14.35 1.84
C LYS A 62 7.04 -13.33 0.81
N PRO A 63 7.81 -13.05 -0.24
CA PRO A 63 7.39 -12.14 -1.29
C PRO A 63 6.26 -12.77 -2.11
N PHE A 64 5.44 -11.93 -2.71
CA PHE A 64 4.39 -12.36 -3.62
C PHE A 64 4.99 -12.80 -4.95
N LEU A 65 4.48 -13.89 -5.53
CA LEU A 65 4.98 -14.40 -6.81
C LEU A 65 4.68 -13.45 -7.98
N ASN A 66 3.62 -12.65 -7.88
CA ASN A 66 3.25 -11.71 -8.92
C ASN A 66 2.69 -10.40 -8.34
N ALA A 67 2.77 -9.34 -9.14
CA ALA A 67 2.33 -8.00 -8.75
C ALA A 67 0.81 -7.92 -8.49
N GLY A 68 0.01 -8.78 -9.12
CA GLY A 68 -1.44 -8.82 -8.92
C GLY A 68 -1.81 -9.28 -7.51
N ASP A 69 -1.17 -10.33 -7.02
CA ASP A 69 -1.32 -10.82 -5.64
C ASP A 69 -0.86 -9.77 -4.63
N ALA A 70 0.32 -9.17 -4.86
CA ALA A 70 0.85 -8.09 -4.03
C ALA A 70 -0.13 -6.91 -3.93
N ARG A 71 -0.73 -6.51 -5.07
CA ARG A 71 -1.71 -5.43 -5.14
C ARG A 71 -2.96 -5.77 -4.33
N ARG A 72 -3.56 -6.95 -4.56
CA ARG A 72 -4.75 -7.39 -3.84
C ARG A 72 -4.51 -7.48 -2.33
N ALA A 73 -3.37 -8.06 -1.93
CA ALA A 73 -2.99 -8.16 -0.54
C ALA A 73 -2.83 -6.77 0.10
N SER A 74 -2.21 -5.82 -0.59
CA SER A 74 -2.06 -4.46 -0.07
C SER A 74 -3.37 -3.71 0.11
N THR A 75 -4.33 -3.92 -0.81
CA THR A 75 -5.68 -3.38 -0.66
C THR A 75 -6.40 -4.01 0.53
N ALA A 76 -6.38 -5.34 0.65
CA ALA A 76 -7.01 -6.04 1.78
C ALA A 76 -6.38 -5.66 3.12
N TYR A 77 -5.06 -5.46 3.16
CA TYR A 77 -4.36 -5.02 4.37
C TYR A 77 -4.77 -3.62 4.81
N ALA A 78 -4.89 -2.67 3.86
CA ALA A 78 -5.40 -1.33 4.20
C ALA A 78 -6.84 -1.37 4.72
N GLU A 79 -7.72 -2.14 4.08
CA GLU A 79 -9.10 -2.31 4.56
C GLU A 79 -9.13 -2.86 5.98
N HIS A 80 -8.30 -3.88 6.26
CA HIS A 80 -8.17 -4.43 7.59
C HIS A 80 -7.69 -3.40 8.61
N LEU A 81 -6.62 -2.65 8.33
CA LEU A 81 -6.11 -1.59 9.21
C LEU A 81 -7.19 -0.56 9.53
N ILE A 82 -7.94 -0.12 8.50
CA ILE A 82 -9.04 0.84 8.64
C ILE A 82 -10.19 0.25 9.46
N ASP A 83 -10.55 -1.01 9.26
CA ASP A 83 -11.65 -1.68 9.96
C ASP A 83 -11.32 -1.99 11.43
N THR A 84 -10.04 -2.27 11.74
CA THR A 84 -9.57 -2.53 13.12
C THR A 84 -9.25 -1.27 13.92
N CYS A 85 -9.18 -0.11 13.26
CA CYS A 85 -8.91 1.15 13.94
C CYS A 85 -10.13 1.55 14.79
N SER A 86 -9.89 1.92 16.04
CA SER A 86 -10.94 2.42 16.94
C SER A 86 -11.58 3.68 16.37
N GLN A 87 -12.87 3.92 16.67
CA GLN A 87 -13.58 5.12 16.18
C GLN A 87 -12.91 6.44 16.63
N ASP A 88 -12.20 6.43 17.76
CA ASP A 88 -11.49 7.58 18.32
C ASP A 88 -10.04 7.73 17.81
N THR A 89 -9.54 6.82 16.98
CA THR A 89 -8.16 6.83 16.48
C THR A 89 -8.15 6.79 14.96
N SER A 90 -7.37 7.67 14.33
CA SER A 90 -7.20 7.60 12.87
C SER A 90 -6.22 6.49 12.53
N VAL A 91 -6.50 5.73 11.46
CA VAL A 91 -5.57 4.73 10.92
C VAL A 91 -4.20 5.35 10.62
N LEU A 92 -4.15 6.64 10.27
CA LEU A 92 -2.92 7.37 9.98
C LEU A 92 -2.03 7.57 11.22
N ASP A 93 -2.58 7.41 12.42
CA ASP A 93 -1.91 7.61 13.71
C ASP A 93 -1.39 6.31 14.34
N LEU A 94 -1.74 5.14 13.79
CA LEU A 94 -1.37 3.83 14.34
C LEU A 94 0.15 3.65 14.52
N GLU A 95 0.65 3.32 15.70
CA GLU A 95 2.04 2.88 15.87
C GLU A 95 2.13 1.38 15.55
N LEU A 96 2.83 1.02 14.47
CA LEU A 96 3.01 -0.36 13.97
C LEU A 96 4.48 -0.78 14.00
#